data_AF-A0A090G325-F1
#
_entry.id   AF-A0A090G325-F1
#
_cell.length_a   1.000
_cell.length_b   1.000
_cell.length_c   1.000
_cell.angle_alpha   90.00
_cell.angle_beta   90.00
_cell.angle_gamma   90.00
#
_symmetry.space_group_name_H-M   'P 1'
#
loop_
_entity.id
_entity.type
_entity.pdbx_description
1 polymer ?
#
loop_
_entity_poly.entity_id
_entity_poly.type
_entity_poly.pdbx_seq_one_letter_code
_entity_poly.pdbx_strand_id
1 'polypeptide(L)' 'MSGWDVARHVRSVNPNLPVIYISGDGAVDWAALGVPNSLMITKPFAMPQIISGLTTLLSKP' A
#
# COMPACT_ATOMS: atom_id res chain seq x y z
N MET A 1 1.48 4.10 -16.42
CA MET A 1 1.28 4.55 -15.02
C MET A 1 0.72 3.37 -14.24
N SER A 2 1.49 2.88 -13.26
CA SER A 2 1.16 1.76 -12.38
C SER A 2 0.68 2.26 -11.02
N GLY A 3 0.17 1.36 -10.17
CA GLY A 3 -0.13 1.68 -8.77
C GLY A 3 1.10 2.20 -8.01
N TRP A 4 2.29 1.72 -8.35
CA TRP A 4 3.57 2.18 -7.80
C TRP A 4 3.81 3.66 -8.10
N ASP A 5 3.55 4.07 -9.35
CA ASP A 5 3.78 5.45 -9.79
C ASP A 5 2.83 6.42 -9.08
N VAL A 6 1.57 6.02 -8.91
CA VAL A 6 0.57 6.80 -8.16
C VAL A 6 1.02 7.01 -6.71
N ALA A 7 1.42 5.94 -6.03
CA ALA A 7 1.85 6.03 -4.64
C ALA A 7 3.12 6.86 -4.47
N ARG A 8 4.12 6.73 -5.36
CA ARG A 8 5.32 7.57 -5.35
C ARG A 8 4.99 9.04 -5.58
N HIS A 9 4.13 9.32 -6.55
CA HIS A 9 3.71 10.70 -6.82
C HIS A 9 3.02 11.31 -5.61
N VAL A 10 2.05 10.63 -5.02
CA VAL A 10 1.33 11.18 -3.86
C VAL A 10 2.25 11.29 -2.63
N ARG A 11 3.17 10.34 -2.41
CA ARG A 11 4.18 10.43 -1.34
C ARG A 11 5.22 11.53 -1.55
N SER A 12 5.44 11.97 -2.79
CA SER A 12 6.28 13.16 -3.05
C SER A 12 5.64 14.45 -2.51
N VAL A 13 4.31 14.49 -2.40
CA VAL A 13 3.55 15.63 -1.86
C VAL A 13 3.30 15.48 -0.36
N ASN A 14 2.90 14.29 0.07
CA ASN A 14 2.72 13.95 1.49
C ASN A 14 3.50 12.67 1.82
N PRO A 15 4.72 12.78 2.37
CA PRO A 15 5.57 11.64 2.69
C PRO A 15 4.98 10.64 3.67
N ASN A 16 3.92 11.00 4.41
CA ASN A 16 3.31 10.16 5.44
C ASN A 16 1.95 9.58 5.05
N LEU A 17 1.44 9.86 3.84
CA LEU A 17 0.10 9.39 3.44
C LEU A 17 0.00 7.84 3.47
N PRO A 18 -0.90 7.21 4.24
CA PRO A 18 -1.06 5.76 4.23
C PRO A 18 -1.26 5.18 2.83
N VAL A 19 -0.53 4.12 2.49
CA VAL A 19 -0.66 3.42 1.20
C VAL A 19 -0.86 1.93 1.44
N ILE A 20 -1.95 1.40 0.87
CA ILE A 20 -2.21 -0.03 0.75
C ILE A 20 -2.27 -0.36 -0.73
N TYR A 21 -1.40 -1.24 -1.19
CA TYR A 21 -1.49 -1.85 -2.51
C TYR A 21 -2.36 -3.09 -2.45
N ILE A 22 -3.15 -3.32 -3.50
CA ILE A 22 -3.98 -4.50 -3.63
C ILE A 22 -3.71 -5.12 -4.99
N SER A 23 -3.20 -6.35 -5.03
CA SER A 23 -2.91 -7.02 -6.30
C SER A 23 -3.30 -8.49 -6.32
N GLY A 24 -3.74 -8.98 -7.49
CA GLY A 24 -3.93 -10.42 -7.73
C GLY A 24 -2.71 -11.08 -8.36
N ASP A 25 -1.84 -10.28 -8.99
CA ASP A 25 -0.60 -10.70 -9.64
C ASP A 25 0.47 -9.61 -9.43
N GLY A 26 1.75 -9.95 -9.29
CA GLY A 26 2.81 -8.97 -9.01
C GLY A 26 2.91 -8.49 -7.55
N ALA A 27 2.31 -9.22 -6.60
CA ALA A 27 2.53 -8.94 -5.17
C ALA A 27 3.99 -9.17 -4.74
N VAL A 28 4.69 -10.06 -5.44
CA VAL A 28 6.13 -10.34 -5.27
C VAL A 28 6.99 -9.11 -5.56
N ASP A 29 6.54 -8.20 -6.43
CA ASP A 29 7.29 -7.01 -6.81
C ASP A 29 7.19 -5.90 -5.76
N TRP A 30 6.29 -6.02 -4.79
CA TRP A 30 6.08 -5.00 -3.75
C TRP A 30 7.36 -4.69 -2.96
N ALA A 31 8.17 -5.71 -2.68
CA ALA A 31 9.42 -5.53 -1.94
C ALA A 31 10.41 -4.62 -2.68
N ALA A 32 10.37 -4.59 -4.01
CA ALA A 32 11.26 -3.77 -4.85
C ALA A 32 10.61 -2.44 -5.28
N LEU A 33 9.30 -2.43 -5.51
CA LEU A 33 8.60 -1.31 -6.15
C LEU A 33 7.74 -0.49 -5.19
N GLY A 34 7.36 -1.05 -4.04
CA GLY A 34 6.55 -0.39 -3.03
C GLY A 34 7.22 0.85 -2.43
N VAL A 35 6.40 1.76 -1.88
CA VAL A 35 6.92 2.89 -1.08
C VAL A 35 7.16 2.42 0.36
N PRO A 36 8.13 3.00 1.08
CA PRO A 36 8.36 2.66 2.48
C PRO A 36 7.11 2.84 3.34
N ASN A 37 6.97 2.01 4.38
CA ASN A 37 5.83 2.05 5.30
C ASN A 37 4.45 1.91 4.63
N SER A 38 4.38 1.22 3.48
CA SER A 38 3.13 0.78 2.85
C SER A 38 2.75 -0.64 3.28
N LEU A 39 1.58 -1.10 2.86
CA LEU A 39 1.15 -2.50 2.99
C LEU A 39 0.76 -3.07 1.61
N MET A 40 0.86 -4.39 1.46
CA MET A 40 0.35 -5.13 0.31
C MET A 40 -0.72 -6.13 0.76
N ILE A 41 -1.84 -6.18 0.06
CA ILE A 41 -2.91 -7.17 0.23
C ILE A 41 -3.09 -7.93 -1.09
N THR A 42 -2.93 -9.26 -1.03
CA THR A 42 -3.13 -10.13 -2.19
C THR A 42 -4.60 -10.48 -2.39
N LYS A 43 -5.07 -10.56 -3.64
CA LYS A 43 -6.40 -11.10 -3.95
C LYS A 43 -6.38 -12.64 -3.95
N PRO A 44 -7.49 -13.31 -3.57
CA PRO A 44 -8.69 -12.72 -2.98
C PRO A 44 -8.45 -12.28 -1.52
N PHE A 45 -9.17 -11.25 -1.10
CA PHE A 45 -9.11 -10.74 0.28
C PHE A 45 -10.52 -10.53 0.84
N ALA A 46 -10.62 -10.49 2.16
CA ALA A 46 -11.81 -10.11 2.90
C ALA A 46 -11.71 -8.64 3.35
N MET A 47 -12.83 -7.93 3.38
CA MET A 47 -12.91 -6.51 3.77
C MET A 47 -12.21 -6.17 5.11
N PRO A 48 -12.27 -7.02 6.16
CA PRO A 48 -11.54 -6.75 7.41
C PRO A 48 -10.03 -6.56 7.23
N GLN A 49 -9.42 -7.15 6.20
CA GLN A 49 -7.99 -6.98 5.95
C GLN A 49 -7.64 -5.54 5.54
N ILE A 50 -8.51 -4.86 4.79
CA ILE A 50 -8.32 -3.45 4.43
C ILE A 50 -8.47 -2.58 5.67
N ILE A 51 -9.53 -2.78 6.45
CA ILE A 51 -9.82 -1.97 7.64
C ILE A 51 -8.67 -2.06 8.63
N SER A 52 -8.24 -3.27 8.98
CA SER A 52 -7.12 -3.48 9.90
C SER A 52 -5.80 -2.94 9.37
N GLY A 53 -5.52 -3.11 8.07
CA GLY A 53 -4.34 -2.54 7.43
C GLY A 53 -4.32 -1.02 7.49
N LEU A 54 -5.46 -0.36 7.24
CA LEU A 54 -5.58 1.09 7.29
C LEU A 54 -5.41 1.62 8.70
N THR A 55 -6.05 1.01 9.69
CA THR A 55 -5.86 1.35 11.11
C THR A 55 -4.40 1.25 11.51
N THR A 56 -3.73 0.17 11.10
CA THR A 56 -2.29 -0.03 11.38
C THR A 56 -1.44 1.10 10.80
N LEU A 57 -1.73 1.57 9.58
CA LEU A 57 -0.97 2.64 8.95
C LEU A 57 -1.25 4.02 9.56
N LEU A 58 -2.49 4.29 9.95
CA LEU A 58 -2.89 5.57 10.57
C LEU A 58 -2.41 5.71 12.01
N SER A 59 -2.21 4.60 12.72
CA SER A 59 -1.75 4.58 14.11
C SER A 59 -0.22 4.53 14.26
N LYS A 60 0.53 4.49 13.15
CA LYS A 60 2.00 4.59 13.22
C LYS A 60 2.40 6.01 13.64
N PRO A 61 3.27 6.17 14.65
CA PRO A 61 3.75 7.47 15.11
C PRO A 61 4.58 8.20 14.05
#